data_AF-A0A1I7DSW1-F1
#
_entry.id   AF-A0A1I7DSW1-F1
#
_cell.length_a   1.000
_cell.length_b   1.000
_cell.length_c   1.000
_cell.angle_alpha   90.00
_cell.angle_beta   90.00
_cell.angle_gamma   90.00
#
_symmetry.space_group_name_H-M   'P 1'
#
loop_
_entity.id
_entity.type
_entity.pdbx_description
1 polymer ?
#
loop_
_entity_poly.entity_id
_entity_poly.type
_entity_poly.pdbx_seq_one_letter_code
_entity_poly.pdbx_strand_id
1 'polypeptide(L)' 'MNSAPITAWEGAEAYFTFADKPALLVVFCLAALATCVYTIVSMVKHENSSTKKLSGK' A
#
# COMPACT_ATOMS: atom_id res chain seq x y z
N MET A 1 -22.32 15.74 -12.17
CA MET A 1 -22.32 14.27 -12.07
C MET A 1 -22.83 13.90 -10.69
N ASN A 2 -24.09 13.47 -10.61
CA ASN A 2 -24.63 12.86 -9.41
C ASN A 2 -24.30 11.37 -9.52
N SER A 3 -23.13 10.98 -9.01
CA SER A 3 -22.65 9.59 -9.00
C SER A 3 -23.44 8.81 -7.95
N ALA A 4 -24.72 8.60 -8.23
CA ALA A 4 -25.59 7.75 -7.42
C ALA A 4 -24.91 6.37 -7.24
N PRO A 5 -25.09 5.74 -6.06
CA PRO A 5 -24.23 4.64 -5.64
C PRO A 5 -24.38 3.47 -6.61
N ILE A 6 -23.26 2.81 -6.89
CA ILE A 6 -23.28 1.52 -7.57
C ILE A 6 -24.22 0.58 -6.79
N THR A 7 -25.34 0.18 -7.41
CA THR A 7 -26.37 -0.65 -6.78
C THR A 7 -26.15 -2.14 -7.01
N ALA A 8 -25.26 -2.50 -7.94
CA ALA A 8 -24.92 -3.87 -8.30
C ALA A 8 -23.45 -3.99 -8.70
N TRP A 9 -22.82 -5.10 -8.32
CA TRP A 9 -21.41 -5.41 -8.61
C TRP A 9 -21.27 -6.52 -9.65
N GLU A 10 -22.33 -6.76 -10.43
CA GLU A 10 -22.33 -7.79 -11.46
C GLU A 10 -21.19 -7.57 -12.47
N GLY A 11 -20.40 -8.62 -12.69
CA GLY A 11 -19.21 -8.58 -13.55
C GLY A 11 -17.94 -8.05 -12.88
N ALA A 12 -17.98 -7.53 -11.65
CA ALA A 12 -16.77 -7.11 -10.93
C ALA A 12 -15.83 -8.29 -10.66
N GLU A 13 -16.39 -9.46 -10.36
CA GLU A 13 -15.65 -10.71 -10.15
C GLU A 13 -14.86 -11.17 -11.38
N ALA A 14 -15.27 -10.77 -12.60
CA ALA A 14 -14.53 -11.10 -13.83
C ALA A 14 -13.16 -10.40 -13.88
N TYR A 15 -13.03 -9.25 -13.22
CA TYR A 15 -11.78 -8.47 -13.14
C TYR A 15 -11.08 -8.65 -11.79
N PHE A 16 -11.84 -8.73 -10.71
CA PHE A 16 -11.36 -8.91 -9.35
C PHE A 16 -11.48 -10.38 -8.92
N THR A 17 -10.94 -11.29 -9.74
CA THR A 17 -10.94 -12.75 -9.52
C THR A 17 -10.21 -13.20 -8.25
N PHE A 18 -9.63 -12.28 -7.50
CA PHE A 18 -8.92 -12.50 -6.25
C PHE A 18 -9.70 -12.01 -5.02
N ALA A 19 -10.76 -11.22 -5.21
CA ALA A 19 -11.49 -10.57 -4.11
C ALA A 19 -12.27 -11.57 -3.25
N ASP A 20 -12.63 -12.73 -3.80
CA ASP A 20 -13.27 -13.87 -3.14
C ASP A 20 -12.26 -14.79 -2.43
N LYS A 21 -10.95 -14.58 -2.62
CA LYS A 21 -9.90 -15.48 -2.11
C LYS A 21 -9.25 -14.87 -0.87
N PRO A 22 -9.61 -15.31 0.35
CA PRO A 22 -9.12 -14.69 1.59
C PRO A 22 -7.59 -14.73 1.70
N ALA A 23 -6.95 -15.77 1.18
CA ALA A 23 -5.49 -15.87 1.15
C ALA A 23 -4.83 -14.74 0.33
N LEU A 24 -5.39 -14.38 -0.83
CA LEU A 24 -4.83 -13.32 -1.67
C LEU A 24 -5.05 -11.93 -1.06
N LEU A 25 -6.21 -11.71 -0.43
CA LEU A 25 -6.47 -10.49 0.33
C LEU A 25 -5.44 -10.28 1.45
N VAL A 26 -5.13 -11.33 2.21
CA VAL A 26 -4.09 -11.27 3.26
C VAL A 26 -2.73 -10.92 2.66
N VAL A 27 -2.35 -11.52 1.53
CA VAL A 27 -1.09 -11.21 0.85
C VAL A 27 -1.03 -9.74 0.44
N PHE A 28 -2.08 -9.18 -0.15
CA PHE A 28 -2.11 -7.77 -0.53
C PHE A 28 -2.08 -6.83 0.68
N CYS A 29 -2.79 -7.15 1.76
CA CYS A 29 -2.72 -6.39 3.01
C CYS A 29 -1.30 -6.39 3.59
N LEU A 30 -0.63 -7.55 3.62
CA LEU A 30 0.76 -7.66 4.09
C LEU A 30 1.72 -6.88 3.18
N ALA A 31 1.54 -6.92 1.86
CA ALA A 31 2.36 -6.16 0.92
C ALA A 31 2.20 -4.63 1.12
N ALA A 32 0.97 -4.17 1.37
CA ALA A 32 0.69 -2.77 1.68
C ALA A 32 1.36 -2.34 3.00
N LEU A 33 1.19 -3.13 4.06
CA LEU A 33 1.85 -2.91 5.35
C LEU A 33 3.38 -2.87 5.20
N ALA A 34 3.97 -3.83 4.48
CA ALA A 34 5.40 -3.89 4.23
C ALA A 34 5.90 -2.63 3.51
N THR A 35 5.14 -2.12 2.53
CA THR A 35 5.48 -0.90 1.79
C THR A 35 5.46 0.33 2.71
N CYS A 36 4.45 0.45 3.57
CA CYS A 36 4.39 1.55 4.54
C CYS A 36 5.56 1.50 5.53
N VAL A 37 5.85 0.33 6.12
CA VAL A 37 6.97 0.19 7.06
C VAL A 37 8.30 0.45 6.38
N TYR A 38 8.51 -0.09 5.17
CA TYR A 38 9.73 0.10 4.41
C TYR A 38 9.99 1.58 4.09
N THR A 39 8.97 2.31 3.64
CA THR A 39 9.11 3.74 3.31
C THR A 39 9.47 4.58 4.54
N ILE A 40 8.84 4.32 5.69
CA ILE A 40 9.18 4.99 6.96
C ILE A 40 10.64 4.72 7.34
N VAL A 41 11.06 3.45 7.35
CA VAL A 41 12.44 3.08 7.70
C VAL A 41 13.46 3.70 6.72
N SER A 42 13.14 3.70 5.43
CA SER A 42 13.97 4.31 4.39
C SER A 42 14.14 5.82 4.60
N MET A 43 13.05 6.52 4.92
CA MET A 43 13.07 7.96 5.23
C MET A 43 13.95 8.25 6.45
N VAL A 44 13.75 7.53 7.56
CA VAL A 44 14.57 7.68 8.77
C VAL A 44 16.05 7.45 8.47
N LYS A 45 16.39 6.42 7.69
CA LYS A 45 17.77 6.15 7.29
C LYS A 45 18.35 7.26 6.41
N HIS A 46 17.56 7.78 5.47
CA HIS A 46 17.95 8.88 4.59
C HIS A 46 18.21 10.17 5.37
N GLU A 47 17.34 10.52 6.32
CA GLU A 47 17.50 11.69 7.18
C GLU A 47 18.71 11.56 8.09
N ASN A 48 18.91 10.41 8.73
CA ASN A 48 20.09 10.16 9.57
C ASN A 48 21.40 10.23 8.77
N SER A 49 21.41 9.72 7.54
CA SER A 49 22.58 9.83 6.65
C SER A 49 22.82 11.28 6.22
N SER A 50 21.76 12.02 5.90
CA SER A 50 21.85 13.42 5.44
C SER A 50 22.31 14.34 6.57
N THR A 51 21.76 14.17 7.77
CA THR A 51 22.16 14.91 8.97
C THR A 51 23.60 14.62 9.36
N LYS A 52 24.05 13.35 9.31
CA LYS A 52 25.46 13.01 9.53
C LYS A 52 26.39 13.69 8.53
N LYS A 53 26.04 13.65 7.23
CA LYS A 53 26.82 14.30 6.16
C LYS A 53 26.93 15.82 6.35
N LEU A 54 25.85 16.46 6.81
CA LEU A 54 25.83 17.90 7.11
C LEU A 54 26.56 18.24 8.41
N SER A 55 26.52 17.36 9.41
CA SER A 55 27.18 17.55 10.72
C SER A 55 28.71 17.43 10.66
N GLY A 56 29.31 17.11 9.50
CA GLY A 56 30.76 17.13 9.32
C GLY A 56 31.55 16.12 10.18
N LYS A 57 30.91 15.05 10.67
CA LYS A 57 31.55 13.92 11.38
C LYS A 57 31.60 12.67 10.52
#